data_AF-A0A5Q0H2J4-F1
#
_entry.id   AF-A0A5Q0H2J4-F1
#
_cell.length_a   1.000
_cell.length_b   1.000
_cell.length_c   1.000
_cell.angle_alpha   90.00
_cell.angle_beta   90.00
_cell.angle_gamma   90.00
#
_symmetry.space_group_name_H-M   'P 1'
#
loop_
_entity.id
_entity.type
_entity.pdbx_description
1 polymer ?
#
loop_
_entity_poly.entity_id
_entity_poly.type
_entity_poly.pdbx_seq_one_letter_code
_entity_poly.pdbx_strand_id
1 'polypeptide(L)'
;MGRHYDLPLRRPAGGVTPAGEAYTYSANDVSVGDVDGDGRYEYVAKWDPSNSEDVSQVGYTGPTHVDTYRLDGTLLHRVDPGVNIRSGAHYTQFPVYDFDGDGRSEMMPKTAPGTRVTSYDRRGRVVSQRYVTMPPEDVRAGYSHRDDAGAGVRHPGALRLPAVRCGCAGAGRPLRGRT
;
A
#
# COMPACT_ATOMS: atom_id res chain seq x y z
N MET A 1 -20.31 -6.96 -28.96
CA MET A 1 -20.47 -6.25 -27.67
C MET A 1 -19.79 -7.07 -26.58
N GLY A 2 -19.00 -6.40 -25.72
CA GLY A 2 -17.81 -6.94 -25.06
C GLY A 2 -18.05 -8.08 -24.04
N ARG A 3 -17.14 -9.06 -24.05
CA ARG A 3 -17.07 -10.18 -23.09
C ARG A 3 -16.29 -9.82 -21.81
N HIS A 4 -16.07 -8.53 -21.55
CA HIS A 4 -15.30 -8.01 -20.42
C HIS A 4 -15.92 -6.70 -19.92
N TYR A 5 -15.59 -6.35 -18.68
CA TYR A 5 -15.89 -5.06 -18.08
C TYR A 5 -14.57 -4.29 -17.90
N ASP A 6 -14.53 -3.05 -18.40
CA ASP A 6 -13.38 -2.17 -18.23
C ASP A 6 -13.47 -1.43 -16.90
N LEU A 7 -12.62 -1.81 -15.95
CA LEU A 7 -12.48 -1.11 -14.68
C LEU A 7 -11.66 0.18 -14.88
N PRO A 8 -12.25 1.39 -14.70
CA PRO A 8 -11.49 2.63 -14.83
C PRO A 8 -10.48 2.78 -13.68
N LEU A 9 -9.19 2.83 -14.01
CA LEU A 9 -8.12 2.99 -13.02
C LEU A 9 -7.57 4.42 -12.97
N ARG A 10 -7.15 4.86 -11.79
CA ARG A 10 -6.50 6.16 -11.58
C ARG A 10 -4.99 6.00 -11.49
N ARG A 11 -4.35 5.89 -12.66
CA ARG A 11 -2.90 5.76 -12.78
C ARG A 11 -2.17 6.83 -11.96
N PRO A 12 -1.25 6.46 -11.05
CA PRO A 12 -0.39 7.41 -10.36
C PRO A 12 0.47 8.19 -11.35
N ALA A 13 0.80 9.44 -11.01
CA ALA A 13 1.82 10.18 -11.74
C ALA A 13 3.17 9.45 -11.62
N GLY A 14 3.97 9.48 -12.68
CA GLY A 14 5.36 9.04 -12.63
C GLY A 14 6.23 9.96 -11.78
N GLY A 15 7.52 9.66 -11.69
CA GLY A 15 8.46 10.44 -10.89
C GLY A 15 9.90 10.31 -11.38
N VAL A 16 10.83 10.84 -10.58
CA VAL A 16 12.27 10.75 -10.82
C VAL A 16 12.94 10.28 -9.54
N THR A 17 13.83 9.29 -9.62
CA THR A 17 14.58 8.76 -8.48
C THR A 17 15.66 9.75 -8.01
N PRO A 18 16.25 9.57 -6.82
CA PRO A 18 17.41 10.37 -6.39
C PRO A 18 18.62 10.29 -7.35
N ALA A 19 18.72 9.22 -8.15
CA ALA A 19 19.74 9.06 -9.19
C ALA A 19 19.41 9.79 -10.50
N GLY A 20 18.28 10.50 -10.58
CA GLY A 20 17.86 11.24 -11.78
C GLY A 20 17.14 10.39 -12.83
N GLU A 21 16.79 9.14 -12.51
CA GLU A 21 16.08 8.25 -13.43
C GLU A 21 14.57 8.48 -13.38
N ALA A 22 13.95 8.76 -14.53
CA ALA A 22 12.51 8.90 -14.63
C ALA A 22 11.81 7.54 -14.69
N TYR A 23 10.67 7.42 -14.02
CA TYR A 23 9.83 6.22 -14.06
C TYR A 23 8.35 6.56 -14.28
N THR A 24 7.62 5.58 -14.84
CA THR A 24 6.17 5.61 -15.02
C THR A 24 5.54 4.39 -14.33
N TYR A 25 4.20 4.27 -14.34
CA TYR A 25 3.51 3.17 -13.66
C TYR A 25 2.71 2.28 -14.61
N SER A 26 2.73 0.98 -14.41
CA SER A 26 1.78 0.03 -15.02
C SER A 26 0.95 -0.66 -13.95
N ALA A 27 -0.30 -1.00 -14.28
CA ALA A 27 -1.10 -1.88 -13.43
C ALA A 27 -0.47 -3.29 -13.46
N ASN A 28 -0.43 -3.95 -12.32
CA ASN A 28 0.27 -5.22 -12.13
C ASN A 28 -0.64 -6.21 -11.38
N ASP A 29 -0.14 -6.88 -10.35
CA ASP A 29 -0.91 -7.87 -9.58
C ASP A 29 -2.22 -7.31 -9.01
N VAL A 30 -3.25 -8.16 -8.97
CA VAL A 30 -4.57 -7.83 -8.43
C VAL A 30 -5.01 -8.88 -7.42
N SER A 31 -5.62 -8.42 -6.33
CA SER A 31 -6.39 -9.23 -5.39
C SER A 31 -7.82 -8.67 -5.27
N VAL A 32 -8.67 -9.35 -4.51
CA VAL A 32 -10.07 -8.94 -4.29
C VAL A 32 -10.47 -9.14 -2.83
N GLY A 33 -11.39 -8.32 -2.35
CA GLY A 33 -11.98 -8.43 -1.01
C GLY A 33 -13.14 -7.47 -0.85
N ASP A 34 -14.16 -7.87 -0.07
CA ASP A 34 -15.27 -6.99 0.30
C ASP A 34 -14.81 -6.12 1.47
N VAL A 35 -14.37 -4.89 1.21
CA VAL A 35 -13.71 -4.07 2.23
C VAL A 35 -14.68 -3.18 3.03
N ASP A 36 -15.93 -3.06 2.57
CA ASP A 36 -16.95 -2.26 3.23
C ASP A 36 -18.15 -3.08 3.76
N GLY A 37 -18.19 -4.38 3.48
CA GLY A 37 -19.14 -5.36 4.00
C GLY A 37 -20.48 -5.31 3.28
N ASP A 38 -20.52 -4.86 2.02
CA ASP A 38 -21.76 -4.76 1.23
C ASP A 38 -22.08 -6.02 0.40
N GLY A 39 -21.21 -7.03 0.47
CA GLY A 39 -21.34 -8.30 -0.25
C GLY A 39 -20.75 -8.27 -1.67
N ARG A 40 -20.05 -7.21 -2.06
CA ARG A 40 -19.38 -7.08 -3.37
C ARG A 40 -17.88 -6.94 -3.17
N TYR A 41 -17.13 -7.48 -4.13
CA TYR A 41 -15.68 -7.32 -4.10
C TYR A 41 -15.25 -5.94 -4.59
N GLU A 42 -14.34 -5.34 -3.84
CA GLU A 42 -13.39 -4.37 -4.35
C GLU A 42 -12.18 -5.08 -4.98
N TYR A 43 -11.53 -4.36 -5.90
CA TYR A 43 -10.32 -4.77 -6.60
C TYR A 43 -9.12 -4.06 -5.99
N VAL A 44 -8.18 -4.83 -5.47
CA VAL A 44 -6.95 -4.33 -4.86
C VAL A 44 -5.81 -4.48 -5.87
N ALA A 45 -5.44 -3.39 -6.53
CA ALA A 45 -4.51 -3.39 -7.66
C ALA A 45 -3.17 -2.77 -7.30
N LYS A 46 -2.08 -3.51 -7.55
CA LYS A 46 -0.71 -3.01 -7.42
C LYS A 46 -0.32 -2.21 -8.67
N TRP A 47 0.34 -1.07 -8.44
CA TRP A 47 1.04 -0.30 -9.46
C TRP A 47 2.53 -0.57 -9.35
N ASP A 48 3.12 -0.99 -10.46
CA ASP A 48 4.54 -1.27 -10.57
C ASP A 48 5.24 -0.13 -11.33
N PRO A 49 6.30 0.48 -10.76
CA PRO A 49 7.08 1.48 -11.47
C PRO A 49 7.90 0.80 -12.58
N SER A 50 8.16 1.52 -13.68
CA SER A 50 8.87 0.99 -14.85
C SER A 50 10.33 0.62 -14.60
N ASN A 51 10.88 1.00 -13.44
CA ASN A 51 12.22 0.65 -12.96
C ASN A 51 12.13 -0.21 -11.68
N SER A 52 11.12 -1.07 -11.57
CA SER A 52 11.12 -2.14 -10.57
C SER A 52 12.26 -3.13 -10.87
N GLU A 53 12.79 -3.78 -9.83
CA GLU A 53 14.04 -4.54 -9.94
C GLU A 53 13.90 -5.93 -9.33
N ASP A 54 14.63 -6.90 -9.87
CA ASP A 54 14.86 -8.17 -9.19
C ASP A 54 15.77 -7.99 -7.96
N VAL A 55 15.78 -8.98 -7.06
CA VAL A 55 16.67 -8.98 -5.88
C VAL A 55 18.16 -8.96 -6.24
N SER A 56 18.53 -9.45 -7.44
CA SER A 56 19.91 -9.48 -7.93
C SER A 56 20.40 -8.15 -8.51
N GLN A 57 19.49 -7.22 -8.83
CA GLN A 57 19.82 -5.96 -9.48
C GLN A 57 20.01 -4.85 -8.43
N VAL A 58 20.83 -3.85 -8.73
CA VAL A 58 21.11 -2.70 -7.84
C VAL A 58 20.57 -1.44 -8.51
N GLY A 59 19.85 -0.62 -7.76
CA GLY A 59 19.29 0.63 -8.27
C GLY A 59 18.19 1.17 -7.36
N TYR A 60 17.90 2.46 -7.50
CA TYR A 60 16.71 3.06 -6.92
C TYR A 60 15.49 2.65 -7.74
N THR A 61 14.37 2.36 -7.08
CA THR A 61 13.10 2.13 -7.75
C THR A 61 12.14 3.27 -7.43
N GLY A 62 11.17 3.53 -8.30
CA GLY A 62 9.97 4.24 -7.86
C GLY A 62 9.29 3.48 -6.71
N PRO A 63 8.39 4.12 -5.94
CA PRO A 63 7.64 3.42 -4.91
C PRO A 63 6.54 2.54 -5.54
N THR A 64 6.27 1.37 -4.96
CA THR A 64 5.06 0.61 -5.27
C THR A 64 3.84 1.36 -4.75
N HIS A 65 2.70 1.25 -5.43
CA HIS A 65 1.42 1.68 -4.84
C HIS A 65 0.42 0.53 -4.88
N VAL A 66 -0.48 0.46 -3.91
CA VAL A 66 -1.58 -0.50 -3.92
C VAL A 66 -2.88 0.27 -3.72
N ASP A 67 -3.75 0.21 -4.72
CA ASP A 67 -5.02 0.91 -4.74
C ASP A 67 -6.18 -0.06 -4.51
N THR A 68 -7.22 0.40 -3.81
CA THR A 68 -8.48 -0.32 -3.67
C THR A 68 -9.57 0.39 -4.47
N TYR A 69 -10.15 -0.29 -5.45
CA TYR A 69 -11.21 0.22 -6.32
C TYR A 69 -12.51 -0.54 -6.13
N ARG A 70 -13.63 0.17 -6.13
CA ARG A 70 -14.92 -0.45 -6.45
C ARG A 70 -14.99 -0.80 -7.93
N LEU A 71 -15.88 -1.72 -8.29
CA LEU A 71 -16.08 -2.12 -9.70
C LEU A 71 -16.41 -0.94 -10.62
N ASP A 72 -17.05 0.13 -10.11
CA ASP A 72 -17.35 1.34 -10.89
C ASP A 72 -16.16 2.28 -11.13
N GLY A 73 -14.96 1.92 -10.66
CA GLY A 73 -13.75 2.75 -10.75
C GLY A 73 -13.60 3.78 -9.64
N THR A 74 -14.47 3.78 -8.63
CA THR A 74 -14.28 4.59 -7.43
C THR A 74 -13.03 4.13 -6.68
N LEU A 75 -12.00 4.97 -6.63
CA LEU A 75 -10.82 4.76 -5.80
C LEU A 75 -11.17 5.03 -4.33
N LEU A 76 -11.05 4.01 -3.48
CA LEU A 76 -11.31 4.12 -2.03
C LEU A 76 -10.04 4.49 -1.28
N HIS A 77 -8.95 3.76 -1.53
CA HIS A 77 -7.70 3.88 -0.80
C HIS A 77 -6.49 3.75 -1.73
N ARG A 78 -5.41 4.46 -1.40
CA ARG A 78 -4.05 4.22 -1.89
C ARG A 78 -3.13 3.96 -0.72
N VAL A 79 -2.50 2.79 -0.71
CA VAL A 79 -1.38 2.46 0.15
C VAL A 79 -0.08 2.72 -0.60
N ASP A 80 0.74 3.56 0.00
CA ASP A 80 2.05 3.96 -0.48
C ASP A 80 3.07 3.48 0.55
N PRO A 81 3.80 2.36 0.31
CA PRO A 81 4.82 1.85 1.20
C PRO A 81 5.98 2.82 1.45
N GLY A 82 6.17 3.81 0.57
CA GLY A 82 7.25 4.79 0.65
C GLY A 82 8.59 4.24 0.16
N VAL A 83 9.64 5.04 0.35
CA VAL A 83 11.00 4.79 -0.19
C VAL A 83 11.72 3.59 0.45
N ASN A 84 11.33 3.22 1.67
CA ASN A 84 11.98 2.15 2.43
C ASN A 84 11.50 0.74 2.04
N ILE A 85 10.58 0.63 1.08
CA ILE A 85 10.17 -0.65 0.47
C ILE A 85 10.44 -0.59 -1.03
N ARG A 86 11.43 -1.36 -1.47
CA ARG A 86 11.83 -1.47 -2.87
C ARG A 86 10.73 -2.13 -3.72
N SER A 87 10.64 -1.75 -4.99
CA SER A 87 9.70 -2.33 -5.96
C SER A 87 10.30 -3.50 -6.73
N GLY A 88 9.49 -4.54 -6.93
CA GLY A 88 9.85 -5.76 -7.68
C GLY A 88 8.99 -6.95 -7.24
N ALA A 89 9.06 -8.05 -7.99
CA ALA A 89 8.19 -9.23 -7.81
C ALA A 89 8.32 -9.89 -6.42
N HIS A 90 9.50 -9.80 -5.79
CA HIS A 90 9.80 -10.46 -4.52
C HIS A 90 9.59 -9.58 -3.28
N TYR A 91 9.16 -8.32 -3.43
CA TYR A 91 9.08 -7.37 -2.31
C TYR A 91 7.67 -7.27 -1.71
N THR A 92 6.76 -6.52 -2.36
CA THR A 92 5.44 -6.28 -1.78
C THR A 92 4.48 -7.41 -2.15
N GLN A 93 4.30 -8.36 -1.23
CA GLN A 93 3.13 -9.22 -1.21
C GLN A 93 2.03 -8.58 -0.35
N PHE A 94 0.78 -8.64 -0.80
CA PHE A 94 -0.34 -7.93 -0.19
C PHE A 94 -1.57 -8.85 -0.09
N PRO A 95 -1.58 -9.83 0.84
CA PRO A 95 -2.76 -10.68 1.04
C PRO A 95 -3.96 -9.82 1.45
N VAL A 96 -5.12 -10.14 0.88
CA VAL A 96 -6.42 -9.50 1.13
C VAL A 96 -7.39 -10.55 1.61
N TYR A 97 -7.93 -10.37 2.81
CA TYR A 97 -8.87 -11.31 3.43
C TYR A 97 -9.57 -10.68 4.65
N ASP A 98 -10.73 -11.20 5.05
CA ASP A 98 -11.35 -10.87 6.34
C ASP A 98 -10.61 -11.64 7.45
N PHE A 99 -9.60 -11.00 8.04
CA PHE A 99 -8.71 -11.67 8.98
C PHE A 99 -9.26 -11.68 10.41
N ASP A 100 -10.13 -10.73 10.76
CA ASP A 100 -10.71 -10.63 12.10
C ASP A 100 -12.15 -11.16 12.21
N GLY A 101 -12.75 -11.53 11.07
CA GLY A 101 -14.05 -12.18 10.97
C GLY A 101 -15.22 -11.22 11.16
N ASP A 102 -15.04 -9.92 10.92
CA ASP A 102 -16.08 -8.90 11.10
C ASP A 102 -16.88 -8.60 9.82
N GLY A 103 -16.66 -9.39 8.76
CA GLY A 103 -17.36 -9.30 7.49
C GLY A 103 -16.78 -8.27 6.53
N ARG A 104 -15.58 -7.76 6.81
CA ARG A 104 -14.84 -6.83 5.95
C ARG A 104 -13.42 -7.31 5.74
N SER A 105 -12.93 -7.24 4.51
CA SER A 105 -11.57 -7.65 4.18
C SER A 105 -10.55 -6.58 4.58
N GLU A 106 -9.43 -7.01 5.17
CA GLU A 106 -8.22 -6.21 5.39
C GLU A 106 -7.11 -6.59 4.40
N MET A 107 -6.13 -5.70 4.27
CA MET A 107 -4.88 -5.97 3.56
C MET A 107 -3.71 -6.02 4.55
N MET A 108 -2.82 -7.00 4.45
CA MET A 108 -1.66 -7.12 5.35
C MET A 108 -0.31 -7.12 4.59
N PRO A 109 0.13 -5.99 4.01
CA PRO A 109 1.43 -5.93 3.36
C PRO A 109 2.55 -5.77 4.41
N LYS A 110 3.77 -6.14 4.04
CA LYS A 110 4.95 -5.67 4.75
C LYS A 110 5.07 -4.14 4.59
N THR A 111 5.36 -3.45 5.69
CA THR A 111 5.50 -1.98 5.71
C THR A 111 6.82 -1.55 6.34
N ALA A 112 7.16 -0.28 6.16
CA ALA A 112 8.32 0.37 6.76
C ALA A 112 7.98 1.83 7.14
N PRO A 113 8.83 2.53 7.91
CA PRO A 113 8.68 3.98 8.08
C PRO A 113 8.53 4.69 6.73
N GLY A 114 7.55 5.59 6.64
CA GLY A 114 7.19 6.24 5.38
C GLY A 114 5.93 5.63 4.74
N THR A 115 5.55 4.40 5.11
CA THR A 115 4.30 3.81 4.62
C THR A 115 3.09 4.63 5.05
N ARG A 116 2.23 4.96 4.10
CA ARG A 116 1.10 5.86 4.26
C ARG A 116 -0.13 5.36 3.53
N VAL A 117 -1.29 5.57 4.15
CA VAL A 117 -2.60 5.23 3.59
C VAL A 117 -3.36 6.52 3.34
N THR A 118 -3.83 6.71 2.11
CA THR A 118 -4.67 7.83 1.70
C THR A 118 -6.06 7.31 1.38
N SER A 119 -7.09 7.89 1.97
CA SER A 119 -8.50 7.58 1.68
C SER A 119 -9.10 8.69 0.84
N TYR A 120 -9.99 8.32 -0.09
CA TYR A 120 -10.65 9.24 -1.00
C TYR A 120 -12.17 9.20 -0.84
N ASP A 121 -12.83 10.32 -1.16
CA ASP A 121 -14.29 10.35 -1.31
C ASP A 121 -14.71 9.86 -2.71
N ARG A 122 -16.02 9.73 -2.95
CA ARG A 122 -16.56 9.31 -4.25
C ARG A 122 -16.20 10.23 -5.42
N ARG A 123 -15.79 11.48 -5.15
CA ARG A 123 -15.32 12.42 -6.17
C ARG A 123 -13.81 12.28 -6.40
N GLY A 124 -13.13 11.45 -5.62
CA GLY A 124 -11.70 11.22 -5.65
C GLY A 124 -10.88 12.29 -4.95
N ARG A 125 -11.50 13.07 -4.05
CA ARG A 125 -10.78 14.02 -3.20
C ARG A 125 -10.25 13.30 -1.98
N VAL A 126 -9.05 13.66 -1.53
CA VAL A 126 -8.47 13.09 -0.31
C VAL A 126 -9.33 13.46 0.89
N VAL A 127 -9.74 12.45 1.66
CA VAL A 127 -10.51 12.60 2.91
C VAL A 127 -9.59 12.53 4.12
N SER A 128 -8.62 11.60 4.09
CA SER A 128 -7.67 11.41 5.17
C SER A 128 -6.38 10.84 4.65
N GLN A 129 -5.30 11.15 5.35
CA GLN A 129 -4.01 10.55 5.11
C GLN A 129 -3.33 10.25 6.44
N ARG A 130 -2.83 9.02 6.60
CA ARG A 130 -2.19 8.56 7.84
C ARG A 130 -0.99 7.69 7.54
N TYR A 131 0.08 7.88 8.29
CA TYR A 131 1.21 6.96 8.28
C TYR A 131 0.90 5.73 9.13
N VAL A 132 1.58 4.61 8.84
CA VAL A 132 1.60 3.47 9.75
C VAL A 132 2.23 3.86 11.08
N THR A 133 1.78 3.24 12.17
CA THR A 133 2.33 3.52 13.50
C THR A 133 3.80 3.11 13.56
N MET A 134 4.68 4.03 13.95
CA MET A 134 6.08 3.69 14.24
C MET A 134 6.19 3.00 15.60
N PRO A 135 7.13 2.04 15.75
CA PRO A 135 7.45 1.50 17.06
C PRO A 135 7.91 2.61 18.03
N PRO A 136 7.46 2.62 19.30
CA PRO A 136 7.84 3.65 20.26
C PRO A 136 9.36 3.77 20.48
N GLU A 137 10.09 2.68 20.33
CA GLU A 137 11.55 2.63 20.36
C GLU A 137 12.18 3.46 19.23
N ASP A 138 11.65 3.36 18.02
CA ASP A 138 12.15 4.11 16.86
C ASP A 138 11.85 5.60 17.01
N VAL A 139 10.66 5.95 17.53
CA VAL A 139 10.29 7.33 17.86
C VAL A 139 11.24 7.91 18.91
N ARG A 140 11.53 7.15 19.99
CA ARG A 140 12.47 7.59 21.05
C ARG A 140 13.90 7.72 20.56
N ALA A 141 14.30 6.92 19.57
CA ALA A 141 15.59 7.03 18.90
C ALA A 141 15.67 8.22 17.92
N GLY A 142 14.57 8.93 17.70
CA GLY A 142 14.51 10.13 16.86
C GLY A 142 14.20 9.85 15.38
N TYR A 143 13.85 8.62 15.01
CA TYR A 143 13.49 8.28 13.64
C TYR A 143 12.13 8.86 13.24
N SER A 144 11.97 9.09 11.93
CA SER A 144 10.78 9.68 11.33
C SER A 144 10.35 8.99 10.04
N HIS A 145 9.09 9.19 9.64
CA HIS A 145 8.58 8.74 8.34
C HIS A 145 9.22 9.43 7.12
N ARG A 146 10.10 10.41 7.33
CA ARG A 146 10.85 11.09 6.26
C ARG A 146 12.25 10.53 6.06
N ASP A 147 12.68 9.63 6.94
CA ASP A 147 14.02 9.08 6.90
C ASP A 147 14.10 8.02 5.81
N ASP A 148 15.12 8.15 4.95
CA ASP A 148 15.53 7.13 4.00
C ASP A 148 16.65 6.31 4.65
N ALA A 149 16.39 5.03 4.87
CA ALA A 149 17.32 4.13 5.55
C ALA A 149 18.60 3.87 4.75
N GLY A 150 18.58 4.06 3.42
CA GLY A 150 19.68 3.63 2.54
C GLY A 150 20.07 2.14 2.72
N ALA A 151 21.03 1.67 1.94
CA ALA A 151 21.50 0.28 2.01
C ALA A 151 22.37 -0.04 3.27
N GLY A 152 22.49 0.88 4.23
CA GLY A 152 23.45 0.80 5.33
C GLY A 152 22.91 1.06 6.74
N VAL A 153 21.70 1.64 6.90
CA VAL A 153 21.12 1.89 8.22
C VAL A 153 20.27 0.68 8.62
N ARG A 154 20.81 -0.13 9.54
CA ARG A 154 20.02 -1.20 10.18
C ARG A 154 19.02 -0.57 11.12
N HIS A 155 17.77 -0.45 10.69
CA HIS A 155 16.65 -0.14 11.59
C HIS A 155 16.14 -1.42 12.24
N PRO A 156 16.35 -1.63 13.55
CA PRO A 156 15.93 -2.85 14.23
C PRO A 156 14.39 -3.02 14.31
N GLY A 157 13.59 -1.98 14.00
CA GLY A 157 12.12 -2.00 14.04
C GLY A 157 11.38 -2.01 12.69
N ALA A 158 12.09 -1.91 11.55
CA ALA A 158 11.49 -1.52 10.25
C ALA A 158 10.73 -2.62 9.48
N LEU A 159 10.54 -3.80 10.07
CA LEU A 159 9.76 -4.87 9.46
C LEU A 159 8.63 -5.30 10.38
N ARG A 160 7.47 -4.65 10.24
CA ARG A 160 6.22 -5.16 10.83
C ARG A 160 5.19 -5.38 9.71
N LEU A 161 4.35 -6.38 9.91
CA LEU A 161 3.15 -6.67 9.10
C LEU A 161 1.94 -6.04 9.80
N PRO A 162 1.70 -4.72 9.73
CA PRO A 162 0.45 -4.17 10.21
C PRO A 162 -0.66 -4.52 9.23
N ALA A 163 -1.80 -4.95 9.76
CA ALA A 163 -3.03 -4.97 8.99
C ALA A 163 -3.43 -3.54 8.66
N VAL A 164 -3.48 -3.23 7.37
CA VAL A 164 -4.04 -2.01 6.85
C VAL A 164 -5.53 -2.24 6.63
N ARG A 165 -6.32 -1.71 7.57
CA ARG A 165 -7.77 -1.67 7.43
C ARG A 165 -8.16 -0.59 6.44
N CYS A 166 -8.56 -1.01 5.24
CA CYS A 166 -9.05 -0.17 4.16
C CYS A 166 -10.58 -0.09 4.22
N GLY A 167 -11.13 0.54 5.27
CA GLY A 167 -12.57 0.70 5.45
C GLY A 167 -12.96 2.13 5.81
N CYS A 168 -14.13 2.58 5.35
CA CYS A 168 -14.72 3.86 5.71
C CYS A 168 -14.88 3.97 7.24
N ALA A 169 -14.15 4.90 7.85
CA ALA A 169 -14.34 5.50 9.18
C ALA A 169 -14.97 4.60 10.28
N GLY A 170 -14.12 4.05 11.16
CA GLY A 170 -14.53 3.48 12.44
C GLY A 170 -13.31 3.10 13.27
N ALA A 171 -13.32 3.47 14.54
CA ALA A 171 -12.18 3.43 15.47
C ALA A 171 -11.40 2.10 15.49
N GLY A 172 -10.08 2.23 15.64
CA GLY A 172 -9.18 1.11 15.82
C GLY A 172 -9.59 0.21 16.99
N ARG A 173 -9.72 -1.08 16.71
CA ARG A 173 -9.47 -2.12 17.69
C ARG A 173 -8.18 -2.82 17.27
N PRO A 174 -7.17 -2.95 18.14
CA PRO A 174 -6.03 -3.79 17.85
C PRO A 174 -6.51 -5.22 17.67
N LEU A 175 -5.96 -5.93 16.68
CA LEU A 175 -6.14 -7.37 16.50
C LEU A 175 -5.77 -8.05 17.82
N ARG A 176 -6.75 -8.59 18.53
CA ARG A 176 -6.49 -9.43 19.69
C ARG A 176 -5.99 -10.77 19.17
N GLY A 177 -4.70 -11.04 19.35
CA GLY A 177 -4.15 -12.37 19.18
C GLY A 177 -4.95 -13.35 20.04
N ARG A 178 -5.57 -14.35 19.40
CA ARG A 178 -6.05 -15.52 20.13
C ARG A 178 -4.82 -16.36 20.46
N THR A 179 -4.59 -16.53 21.76
CA THR A 179 -3.69 -17.53 22.35
C THR A 179 -4.13 -18.93 21.99
#